data_AF-A0A502CQ90-F1
#
_entry.id   AF-A0A502CQ90-F1
#
_cell.length_a   1.000
_cell.length_b   1.000
_cell.length_c   1.000
_cell.angle_alpha   90.00
_cell.angle_beta   90.00
_cell.angle_gamma   90.00
#
_symmetry.space_group_name_H-M   'P 1'
#
loop_
_entity.id
_entity.type
_entity.pdbx_description
1 polymer ?
#
loop_
_entity_poly.entity_id
_entity_poly.type
_entity_poly.pdbx_seq_one_letter_code
_entity_poly.pdbx_strand_id
1 'polypeptide(L)'
;MPIEPTTARQLDHRLAREQSDHRLPSVAAGLVRGGELVWSGAVGTLSGRSDGEAATTDTQYRIGSITKTFVGVEVMRLRDEGRFELNDAVSSHLDETADTDFGAVTIAQLLSHTSGLQAETSGPWWERTPGGSWSDLLASRPALRFRPGARFHYSNIGYAVLGELVGRFRGVPWDQAVRTSLLEPLGMSRTSTRPVARSAPGWGVHPLADLLHVEPEHDAGAMAPAGQLWSTVEDLSRWATFLAGDTADLLSADTLDEMCQPIAVNDNPAQAWTGAHGLGWQVWNLDGVRYAGHGGSMPGFLAGLRVNRVTGDGCVAFANATSGMALGNDLLDLLASAEPLPVTPWSADAGQASGLDLVGDWYWGTTAYDLRLASDGHLVIGEPGANRGSRFRPTETGWVGLDGYHEGEPLVVVLGADGRPSHLDLGSFRFSRTPYDPAADIPGDIHPDRWH
;
A
#
# COMPACT_ATOMS: atom_id res chain seq x y z
N MET A 1 6.47 21.68 -6.28
CA MET A 1 5.86 22.90 -6.91
C MET A 1 4.68 23.34 -6.04
N PRO A 2 4.55 24.63 -5.69
CA PRO A 2 3.38 25.09 -4.95
C PRO A 2 2.13 24.96 -5.83
N ILE A 3 1.02 24.49 -5.25
CA ILE A 3 -0.28 24.45 -5.95
C ILE A 3 -0.82 25.86 -6.18
N GLU A 4 -1.68 26.03 -7.18
CA GLU A 4 -2.30 27.30 -7.49
C GLU A 4 -3.20 27.80 -6.34
N PRO A 5 -3.27 29.12 -6.09
CA PRO A 5 -4.11 29.68 -5.03
C PRO A 5 -5.60 29.34 -5.17
N THR A 6 -6.08 29.10 -6.39
CA THR A 6 -7.45 28.64 -6.64
C THR A 6 -7.68 27.22 -6.13
N THR A 7 -6.73 26.32 -6.40
CA THR A 7 -6.75 24.93 -5.93
C THR A 7 -6.71 24.88 -4.40
N ALA A 8 -5.79 25.64 -3.79
CA ALA A 8 -5.68 25.73 -2.34
C ALA A 8 -7.01 26.15 -1.68
N ARG A 9 -7.70 27.17 -2.22
CA ARG A 9 -9.02 27.59 -1.70
C ARG A 9 -10.09 26.51 -1.83
N GLN A 10 -10.08 25.70 -2.90
CA GLN A 10 -11.03 24.61 -3.07
C GLN A 10 -10.76 23.48 -2.06
N LEU A 11 -9.49 23.15 -1.81
CA LEU A 11 -9.08 22.19 -0.80
C LEU A 11 -9.45 22.65 0.61
N ASP A 12 -9.18 23.91 0.95
CA ASP A 12 -9.56 24.50 2.24
C ASP A 12 -11.07 24.45 2.45
N HIS A 13 -11.85 24.77 1.41
CA HIS A 13 -13.31 24.68 1.45
C HIS A 13 -13.78 23.24 1.64
N ARG A 14 -13.20 22.27 0.92
CA ARG A 14 -13.53 20.84 1.06
C ARG A 14 -13.23 20.34 2.48
N LEU A 15 -12.10 20.74 3.07
CA LEU A 15 -11.74 20.39 4.45
C LEU A 15 -12.71 21.01 5.46
N ALA A 16 -13.08 22.28 5.29
CA ALA A 16 -14.05 22.95 6.16
C ALA A 16 -15.45 22.32 6.08
N ARG A 17 -15.87 21.90 4.88
CA ARG A 17 -17.11 21.14 4.71
C ARG A 17 -17.06 19.79 5.40
N GLU A 18 -15.94 19.07 5.32
CA GLU A 18 -15.77 17.81 6.04
C GLU A 18 -15.99 17.99 7.54
N GLN A 19 -15.34 19.00 8.10
CA GLN A 19 -15.44 19.33 9.52
C GLN A 19 -16.89 19.59 9.93
N SER A 20 -17.61 20.41 9.15
CA SER A 20 -18.98 20.81 9.42
C SER A 20 -19.97 19.64 9.23
N ASP A 21 -19.92 18.98 8.07
CA ASP A 21 -20.89 17.96 7.66
C ASP A 21 -20.82 16.72 8.58
N HIS A 22 -19.63 16.40 9.11
CA HIS A 22 -19.41 15.28 10.03
C HIS A 22 -19.27 15.68 11.51
N ARG A 23 -19.47 16.96 11.83
CA ARG A 23 -19.48 17.49 13.21
C ARG A 23 -18.18 17.17 13.97
N LEU A 24 -17.04 17.28 13.28
CA LEU A 24 -15.72 16.96 13.82
C LEU A 24 -15.23 18.12 14.71
N PRO A 25 -14.79 17.90 15.96
CA PRO A 25 -14.21 18.95 16.79
C PRO A 25 -12.99 19.60 16.11
N SER A 26 -12.08 18.78 15.59
CA SER A 26 -11.02 19.18 14.68
C SER A 26 -10.76 18.16 13.59
N VAL A 27 -10.32 18.66 12.43
CA VAL A 27 -9.83 17.88 11.29
C VAL A 27 -8.57 18.52 10.75
N ALA A 28 -7.62 17.72 10.29
CA ALA A 28 -6.42 18.17 9.60
C ALA A 28 -6.11 17.25 8.43
N ALA A 29 -5.52 17.79 7.36
CA ALA A 29 -5.15 17.01 6.19
C ALA A 29 -3.92 17.60 5.48
N GLY A 30 -3.28 16.77 4.67
CA GLY A 30 -2.16 17.16 3.81
C GLY A 30 -2.14 16.35 2.51
N LEU A 31 -1.62 16.97 1.46
CA LEU A 31 -1.44 16.38 0.14
C LEU A 31 0.04 16.38 -0.23
N VAL A 32 0.53 15.23 -0.66
CA VAL A 32 1.90 15.01 -1.11
C VAL A 32 1.92 14.84 -2.62
N ARG A 33 2.87 15.48 -3.29
CA ARG A 33 3.13 15.29 -4.72
C ARG A 33 4.60 15.49 -5.01
N GLY A 34 5.19 14.59 -5.81
CA GLY A 34 6.61 14.66 -6.17
C GLY A 34 7.53 14.66 -4.94
N GLY A 35 7.15 13.92 -3.90
CA GLY A 35 7.90 13.82 -2.64
C GLY A 35 7.70 14.98 -1.66
N GLU A 36 6.97 16.04 -2.03
CA GLU A 36 6.79 17.24 -1.20
C GLU A 36 5.35 17.36 -0.67
N LEU A 37 5.18 17.90 0.55
CA LEU A 37 3.89 18.35 1.07
C LEU A 37 3.47 19.63 0.34
N VAL A 38 2.59 19.52 -0.65
CA VAL A 38 2.19 20.64 -1.52
C VAL A 38 1.00 21.44 -0.99
N TRP A 39 0.20 20.85 -0.10
CA TRP A 39 -0.88 21.52 0.63
C TRP A 39 -1.08 20.88 1.99
N SER A 40 -1.44 21.69 2.98
CA SER A 40 -1.94 21.20 4.27
C SER A 40 -2.91 22.20 4.88
N GLY A 41 -3.87 21.68 5.65
CA GLY A 41 -4.89 22.50 6.31
C GLY A 41 -5.36 21.86 7.60
N ALA A 42 -5.93 22.69 8.48
CA ALA A 42 -6.61 22.26 9.69
C ALA A 42 -7.83 23.16 9.96
N VAL A 43 -8.92 22.56 10.42
CA VAL A 43 -10.18 23.26 10.73
C VAL A 43 -10.72 22.79 12.07
N GLY A 44 -11.33 23.70 12.83
CA GLY A 44 -11.92 23.43 14.13
C GLY A 44 -10.95 23.69 15.30
N THR A 45 -11.34 23.21 16.48
CA THR A 45 -10.59 23.42 17.73
C THR A 45 -10.41 22.10 18.46
N LEU A 46 -9.33 21.98 19.24
CA LEU A 46 -9.01 20.75 19.95
C LEU A 46 -10.12 20.33 20.92
N SER A 47 -10.89 21.28 21.45
CA SER A 47 -12.02 21.05 22.36
C SER A 47 -13.39 21.01 21.66
N GLY A 48 -13.45 21.27 20.34
CA GLY A 48 -14.70 21.44 19.59
C GLY A 48 -15.52 22.67 19.98
N ARG A 49 -14.99 23.56 20.82
CA ARG A 49 -15.64 24.82 21.21
C ARG A 49 -15.14 25.97 20.36
N SER A 50 -16.01 26.94 20.07
CA SER A 50 -15.65 28.10 19.22
C SER A 50 -14.54 28.98 19.79
N ASP A 51 -14.36 28.98 21.12
CA ASP A 51 -13.31 29.67 21.86
C ASP A 51 -12.15 28.76 22.26
N GLY A 52 -12.17 27.50 21.81
CA GLY A 52 -11.13 26.50 22.06
C GLY A 52 -9.83 26.80 21.33
N GLU A 53 -8.77 26.14 21.78
CA GLU A 53 -7.48 26.16 21.10
C GLU A 53 -7.63 25.62 19.66
N ALA A 54 -7.25 26.41 18.66
CA ALA A 54 -7.35 26.02 17.26
C ALA A 54 -6.47 24.81 16.95
N ALA A 55 -6.99 23.90 16.13
CA ALA A 55 -6.18 22.86 15.53
C ALA A 55 -5.22 23.46 14.51
N THR A 56 -4.05 22.82 14.37
CA THR A 56 -3.02 23.19 13.41
C THR A 56 -2.52 21.94 12.69
N THR A 57 -1.76 22.10 11.61
CA THR A 57 -1.12 20.99 10.89
C THR A 57 -0.03 20.28 11.70
N ASP A 58 0.50 20.94 12.75
CA ASP A 58 1.42 20.36 13.76
C ASP A 58 0.69 19.71 14.97
N THR A 59 -0.64 19.75 15.00
CA THR A 59 -1.39 19.03 16.02
C THR A 59 -1.22 17.53 15.84
N GLN A 60 -0.79 16.83 16.89
CA GLN A 60 -0.72 15.37 16.90
C GLN A 60 -2.11 14.73 17.03
N TYR A 61 -2.34 13.67 16.26
CA TYR A 61 -3.53 12.81 16.35
C TYR A 61 -3.09 11.34 16.47
N ARG A 62 -3.91 10.51 17.13
CA ARG A 62 -3.68 9.07 17.16
C ARG A 62 -3.97 8.49 15.77
N ILE A 63 -3.01 7.79 15.19
CA ILE A 63 -3.11 7.28 13.81
C ILE A 63 -3.69 5.86 13.74
N GLY A 64 -3.92 5.23 14.89
CA GLY A 64 -4.50 3.90 14.99
C GLY A 64 -3.74 2.91 14.11
N SER A 65 -4.51 2.13 13.35
CA SER A 65 -4.00 1.04 12.51
C SER A 65 -2.97 1.41 11.44
N ILE A 66 -2.74 2.70 11.15
CA ILE A 66 -1.58 3.12 10.34
C ILE A 66 -0.27 2.71 11.03
N THR A 67 -0.26 2.55 12.36
CA THR A 67 0.89 2.00 13.12
C THR A 67 1.42 0.69 12.53
N LYS A 68 0.51 -0.17 12.03
CA LYS A 68 0.85 -1.47 11.44
C LYS A 68 1.81 -1.36 10.28
N THR A 69 1.72 -0.29 9.50
CA THR A 69 2.55 -0.14 8.30
C THR A 69 4.03 0.04 8.69
N PHE A 70 4.31 0.73 9.80
CA PHE A 70 5.67 0.87 10.33
C PHE A 70 6.22 -0.45 10.84
N VAL A 71 5.41 -1.21 11.57
CA VAL A 71 5.77 -2.56 12.04
C VAL A 71 6.00 -3.49 10.84
N GLY A 72 5.12 -3.44 9.84
CA GLY A 72 5.23 -4.23 8.61
C GLY A 72 6.51 -3.92 7.84
N VAL A 73 6.89 -2.64 7.70
CA VAL A 73 8.16 -2.26 7.09
C VAL A 73 9.34 -2.80 7.89
N GLU A 74 9.36 -2.70 9.22
CA GLU A 74 10.44 -3.28 10.01
C GLU A 74 10.54 -4.81 9.87
N VAL A 75 9.42 -5.51 9.79
CA VAL A 75 9.40 -6.96 9.52
C VAL A 75 10.02 -7.26 8.15
N MET A 76 9.65 -6.51 7.11
CA MET A 76 10.20 -6.71 5.76
C MET A 76 11.68 -6.35 5.68
N ARG A 77 12.15 -5.36 6.45
CA ARG A 77 13.59 -5.07 6.55
C ARG A 77 14.36 -6.20 7.22
N LEU A 78 13.81 -6.80 8.28
CA LEU A 78 14.41 -7.98 8.90
C LEU A 78 14.49 -9.17 7.92
N ARG A 79 13.48 -9.34 7.05
CA ARG A 79 13.53 -10.30 5.94
C ARG A 79 14.66 -9.98 4.97
N ASP A 80 14.76 -8.74 4.50
CA ASP A 80 15.80 -8.30 3.57
C ASP A 80 17.22 -8.44 4.18
N GLU A 81 17.34 -8.31 5.50
CA GLU A 81 18.57 -8.56 6.28
C GLU A 81 18.89 -10.07 6.45
N GLY A 82 18.05 -10.97 5.92
CA GLY A 82 18.22 -12.42 5.99
C GLY A 82 17.95 -13.02 7.38
N ARG A 83 17.14 -12.35 8.21
CA ARG A 83 16.84 -12.82 9.58
C ARG A 83 15.86 -13.99 9.61
N PHE A 84 14.94 -14.04 8.65
CA PHE A 84 13.94 -15.08 8.46
C PHE A 84 13.38 -15.02 7.04
N GLU A 85 12.68 -16.08 6.63
CA GLU A 85 11.86 -16.09 5.41
C GLU A 85 10.39 -15.81 5.73
N LEU A 86 9.65 -15.23 4.78
CA LEU A 86 8.23 -14.89 4.99
C LEU A 86 7.33 -16.11 5.26
N ASN A 87 7.75 -17.28 4.79
CA ASN A 87 7.04 -18.54 4.98
C ASN A 87 7.44 -19.28 6.26
N ASP A 88 8.37 -18.74 7.04
CA ASP A 88 8.71 -19.31 8.34
C ASP A 88 7.50 -19.23 9.28
N ALA A 89 7.33 -20.28 10.08
CA ALA A 89 6.35 -20.32 11.14
C ALA A 89 6.74 -19.37 12.28
N VAL A 90 5.76 -18.74 12.92
CA VAL A 90 5.98 -17.86 14.08
C VAL A 90 6.76 -18.58 15.18
N SER A 91 6.43 -19.85 15.45
CA SER A 91 7.09 -20.65 16.49
C SER A 91 8.55 -20.96 16.21
N SER A 92 9.05 -20.77 14.99
CA SER A 92 10.47 -20.91 14.67
C SER A 92 11.31 -19.74 15.19
N HIS A 93 10.67 -18.62 15.52
CA HIS A 93 11.32 -17.37 15.94
C HIS A 93 10.84 -16.87 17.31
N LEU A 94 9.68 -17.35 17.76
CA LEU A 94 9.09 -17.11 19.08
C LEU A 94 8.75 -18.45 19.72
N ASP A 95 9.74 -19.13 20.32
CA ASP A 95 9.63 -20.50 20.86
C ASP A 95 8.46 -20.65 21.84
N GLU A 96 8.16 -19.62 22.64
CA GLU A 96 7.04 -19.63 23.59
C GLU A 96 5.65 -19.73 22.94
N THR A 97 5.57 -19.59 21.61
CA THR A 97 4.32 -19.74 20.83
C THR A 97 4.11 -21.15 20.28
N ALA A 98 5.06 -22.08 20.45
CA ALA A 98 5.01 -23.43 19.87
C ALA A 98 3.76 -24.23 20.29
N ASP A 99 3.26 -24.02 21.52
CA ASP A 99 2.07 -24.69 22.06
C ASP A 99 0.76 -23.91 21.78
N THR A 100 0.80 -22.84 20.99
CA THR A 100 -0.37 -22.03 20.64
C THR A 100 -0.98 -22.44 19.31
N ASP A 101 -2.28 -22.21 19.13
CA ASP A 101 -2.98 -22.49 17.86
C ASP A 101 -2.36 -21.74 16.66
N PHE A 102 -1.72 -20.60 16.90
CA PHE A 102 -1.13 -19.76 15.85
C PHE A 102 0.38 -19.96 15.65
N GLY A 103 1.05 -20.81 16.42
CA GLY A 103 2.50 -21.01 16.31
C GLY A 103 2.94 -21.42 14.91
N ALA A 104 2.12 -22.21 14.20
CA ALA A 104 2.38 -22.66 12.83
C ALA A 104 1.96 -21.68 11.73
N VAL A 105 1.33 -20.54 12.07
CA VAL A 105 1.03 -19.47 11.11
C VAL A 105 2.34 -18.87 10.61
N THR A 106 2.38 -18.46 9.33
CA THR A 106 3.57 -17.83 8.76
C THR A 106 3.62 -16.32 8.98
N ILE A 107 4.82 -15.74 8.92
CA ILE A 107 5.01 -14.29 9.03
C ILE A 107 4.24 -13.54 7.92
N ALA A 108 4.27 -14.02 6.68
CA ALA A 108 3.47 -13.46 5.58
C ALA A 108 1.97 -13.49 5.86
N GLN A 109 1.46 -14.55 6.52
CA GLN A 109 0.05 -14.64 6.86
C GLN A 109 -0.38 -13.64 7.93
N LEU A 110 0.51 -13.28 8.86
CA LEU A 110 0.27 -12.18 9.81
C LEU A 110 0.26 -10.82 9.10
N LEU A 111 1.26 -10.54 8.27
CA LEU A 111 1.40 -9.28 7.54
C LEU A 111 0.20 -9.00 6.62
N SER A 112 -0.30 -10.04 5.95
CA SER A 112 -1.40 -9.99 4.99
C SER A 112 -2.79 -10.20 5.58
N HIS A 113 -2.90 -10.38 6.90
CA HIS A 113 -4.15 -10.72 7.58
C HIS A 113 -4.84 -11.98 7.00
N THR A 114 -4.06 -12.98 6.62
CA THR A 114 -4.57 -14.28 6.13
C THR A 114 -4.31 -15.41 7.12
N SER A 115 -3.79 -15.12 8.31
CA SER A 115 -3.55 -16.11 9.36
C SER A 115 -4.80 -16.81 9.87
N GLY A 116 -5.96 -16.15 9.76
CA GLY A 116 -7.20 -16.61 10.40
C GLY A 116 -7.21 -16.42 11.91
N LEU A 117 -6.20 -15.78 12.49
CA LEU A 117 -6.14 -15.44 13.92
C LEU A 117 -7.26 -14.46 14.28
N GLN A 118 -7.87 -14.63 15.46
CA GLN A 118 -8.93 -13.75 15.92
C GLN A 118 -8.55 -12.26 15.84
N ALA A 119 -9.55 -11.42 15.58
CA ALA A 119 -9.33 -10.01 15.33
C ALA A 119 -8.73 -9.26 16.53
N GLU A 120 -9.33 -9.46 17.71
CA GLU A 120 -9.07 -8.71 18.94
C GLU A 120 -8.82 -9.64 20.12
N THR A 121 -8.24 -9.11 21.20
CA THR A 121 -8.05 -9.85 22.45
C THR A 121 -9.37 -10.33 23.04
N SER A 122 -9.31 -11.47 23.75
CA SER A 122 -10.42 -11.92 24.57
C SER A 122 -10.53 -11.03 25.82
N GLY A 123 -11.74 -10.62 26.21
CA GLY A 123 -11.98 -9.85 27.43
C GLY A 123 -12.53 -8.43 27.16
N PRO A 124 -12.18 -7.42 27.97
CA PRO A 124 -12.71 -6.07 27.82
C PRO A 124 -12.23 -5.43 26.51
N TRP A 125 -12.95 -4.39 26.07
CA TRP A 125 -12.64 -3.66 24.85
C TRP A 125 -11.22 -3.07 24.90
N TRP A 126 -10.30 -3.65 24.13
CA TRP A 126 -8.87 -3.35 24.21
C TRP A 126 -8.55 -1.89 23.87
N GLU A 127 -9.29 -1.28 22.93
CA GLU A 127 -9.08 0.13 22.55
C GLU A 127 -9.48 1.13 23.64
N ARG A 128 -10.04 0.66 24.77
CA ARG A 128 -10.36 1.48 25.95
C ARG A 128 -9.78 0.94 27.24
N THR A 129 -9.02 -0.14 27.18
CA THR A 129 -8.50 -0.82 28.36
C THR A 129 -6.97 -0.84 28.29
N PRO A 130 -6.26 -0.45 29.35
CA PRO A 130 -4.80 -0.61 29.39
C PRO A 130 -4.39 -2.03 29.01
N GLY A 131 -3.43 -2.14 28.10
CA GLY A 131 -2.92 -3.42 27.63
C GLY A 131 -1.98 -4.07 28.66
N GLY A 132 -1.90 -5.41 28.56
CA GLY A 132 -0.97 -6.22 29.33
C GLY A 132 0.38 -6.40 28.65
N SER A 133 1.21 -7.23 29.27
CA SER A 133 2.47 -7.72 28.71
C SER A 133 2.26 -8.76 27.61
N TRP A 134 3.32 -9.10 26.86
CA TRP A 134 3.31 -10.22 25.91
C TRP A 134 2.90 -11.55 26.57
N SER A 135 3.38 -11.81 27.79
CA SER A 135 2.97 -12.98 28.57
C SER A 135 1.48 -12.99 28.90
N ASP A 136 0.87 -11.83 29.18
CA ASP A 136 -0.57 -11.74 29.42
C ASP A 136 -1.36 -12.06 28.15
N LEU A 137 -0.90 -11.57 26.99
CA LEU A 137 -1.50 -11.88 25.70
C LEU A 137 -1.43 -13.38 25.39
N LEU A 138 -0.27 -14.03 25.58
CA LEU A 138 -0.14 -15.48 25.40
C LEU A 138 -1.01 -16.28 26.36
N ALA A 139 -1.07 -15.86 27.63
CA ALA A 139 -1.92 -16.50 28.63
C ALA A 139 -3.41 -16.42 28.29
N SER A 140 -3.83 -15.41 27.53
CA SER A 140 -5.22 -15.26 27.04
C SER A 140 -5.61 -16.29 25.96
N ARG A 141 -4.65 -17.07 25.45
CA ARG A 141 -4.81 -18.10 24.40
C ARG A 141 -5.56 -17.61 23.16
N PRO A 142 -4.99 -16.68 22.38
CA PRO A 142 -5.56 -16.28 21.10
C PRO A 142 -5.78 -17.50 20.19
N ALA A 143 -6.98 -17.59 19.62
CA ALA A 143 -7.39 -18.75 18.83
C ALA A 143 -7.51 -18.42 17.34
N LEU A 144 -7.27 -19.42 16.50
CA LEU A 144 -7.61 -19.35 15.09
C LEU A 144 -9.13 -19.44 14.91
N ARG A 145 -9.69 -18.51 14.11
CA ARG A 145 -11.09 -18.50 13.69
C ARG A 145 -11.29 -19.12 12.32
N PHE A 146 -10.25 -19.10 11.49
CA PHE A 146 -10.25 -19.67 10.15
C PHE A 146 -8.96 -20.46 9.92
N ARG A 147 -9.01 -21.37 8.95
CA ARG A 147 -7.81 -22.04 8.46
C ARG A 147 -6.84 -20.98 7.90
N PRO A 148 -5.55 -21.01 8.25
CA PRO A 148 -4.57 -20.09 7.69
C PRO A 148 -4.54 -20.14 6.15
N GLY A 149 -4.40 -18.97 5.52
CA GLY A 149 -4.43 -18.77 4.07
C GLY A 149 -5.82 -18.87 3.42
N ALA A 150 -6.88 -19.20 4.17
CA ALA A 150 -8.20 -19.44 3.56
C ALA A 150 -8.89 -18.16 3.05
N ARG A 151 -8.68 -17.02 3.72
CA ARG A 151 -9.31 -15.74 3.41
C ARG A 151 -8.66 -14.58 4.15
N PHE A 152 -8.98 -13.37 3.73
CA PHE A 152 -8.75 -12.17 4.53
C PHE A 152 -9.54 -12.22 5.85
N HIS A 153 -8.86 -12.02 6.97
CA HIS A 153 -9.43 -11.80 8.28
C HIS A 153 -8.53 -10.85 9.08
N TYR A 154 -8.92 -9.58 9.16
CA TYR A 154 -8.18 -8.54 9.88
C TYR A 154 -7.89 -8.95 11.33
N SER A 155 -6.63 -8.80 11.76
CA SER A 155 -6.19 -9.18 13.10
C SER A 155 -5.21 -8.18 13.67
N ASN A 156 -5.62 -7.52 14.76
CA ASN A 156 -4.75 -6.70 15.58
C ASN A 156 -3.78 -7.55 16.41
N ILE A 157 -4.22 -8.72 16.87
CA ILE A 157 -3.34 -9.67 17.56
C ILE A 157 -2.19 -10.09 16.65
N GLY A 158 -2.45 -10.32 15.36
CA GLY A 158 -1.38 -10.66 14.42
C GLY A 158 -0.25 -9.62 14.40
N TYR A 159 -0.58 -8.33 14.53
CA TYR A 159 0.42 -7.27 14.61
C TYR A 159 1.07 -7.14 15.99
N ALA A 160 0.39 -7.53 17.08
CA ALA A 160 1.04 -7.70 18.38
C ALA A 160 2.17 -8.75 18.30
N VAL A 161 1.92 -9.89 17.63
CA VAL A 161 2.93 -10.93 17.39
C VAL A 161 4.09 -10.39 16.53
N LEU A 162 3.79 -9.65 15.46
CA LEU A 162 4.83 -9.04 14.61
C LEU A 162 5.67 -8.00 15.37
N GLY A 163 5.06 -7.22 16.27
CA GLY A 163 5.79 -6.29 17.12
C GLY A 163 6.74 -7.00 18.10
N GLU A 164 6.29 -8.11 18.71
CA GLU A 164 7.16 -8.95 19.54
C GLU A 164 8.33 -9.52 18.72
N LEU A 165 8.06 -10.02 17.50
CA LEU A 165 9.07 -10.52 16.57
C LEU A 165 10.14 -9.45 16.26
N VAL A 166 9.72 -8.24 15.90
CA VAL A 166 10.62 -7.10 15.68
C VAL A 166 11.47 -6.85 16.92
N GLY A 167 10.84 -6.82 18.09
CA GLY A 167 11.55 -6.55 19.34
C GLY A 167 12.62 -7.59 19.66
N ARG A 168 12.33 -8.87 19.43
CA ARG A 168 13.29 -9.97 19.62
C ARG A 168 14.50 -9.87 18.71
N PHE A 169 14.27 -9.59 17.43
CA PHE A 169 15.37 -9.50 16.45
C PHE A 169 16.20 -8.23 16.60
N ARG A 170 15.59 -7.11 16.99
CA ARG A 170 16.28 -5.84 17.20
C ARG A 170 16.91 -5.72 18.59
N GLY A 171 16.53 -6.58 19.55
CA GLY A 171 17.03 -6.56 20.92
C GLY A 171 16.54 -5.38 21.77
N VAL A 172 15.52 -4.68 21.29
CA VAL A 172 14.89 -3.51 21.92
C VAL A 172 13.37 -3.58 21.70
N PRO A 173 12.53 -2.88 22.47
CA PRO A 173 11.10 -2.80 22.19
C PRO A 173 10.79 -2.32 20.76
N TRP A 174 9.68 -2.79 20.18
CA TRP A 174 9.29 -2.52 18.80
C TRP A 174 9.25 -1.02 18.47
N ASP A 175 8.80 -0.19 19.41
CA ASP A 175 8.67 1.25 19.25
C ASP A 175 10.02 1.94 19.22
N GLN A 176 10.99 1.44 19.99
CA GLN A 176 12.38 1.90 19.91
C GLN A 176 13.03 1.48 18.58
N ALA A 177 12.76 0.26 18.11
CA ALA A 177 13.22 -0.19 16.80
C ALA A 177 12.65 0.72 15.70
N VAL A 178 11.33 0.88 15.61
CA VAL A 178 10.66 1.76 14.63
C VAL A 178 11.17 3.20 14.72
N ARG A 179 11.32 3.75 15.92
CA ARG A 179 11.84 5.11 16.10
C ARG A 179 13.22 5.27 15.48
N THR A 180 14.15 4.40 15.84
CA THR A 180 15.58 4.55 15.49
C THR A 180 15.84 4.22 14.03
N SER A 181 15.09 3.27 13.49
CA SER A 181 15.35 2.69 12.17
C SER A 181 14.51 3.31 11.06
N LEU A 182 13.37 3.94 11.38
CA LEU A 182 12.45 4.58 10.42
C LEU A 182 12.17 6.03 10.76
N LEU A 183 11.64 6.32 11.96
CA LEU A 183 11.15 7.67 12.26
C LEU A 183 12.26 8.72 12.28
N GLU A 184 13.40 8.43 12.91
CA GLU A 184 14.53 9.36 12.99
C GLU A 184 15.19 9.62 11.63
N PRO A 185 15.53 8.59 10.83
CA PRO A 185 16.07 8.80 9.48
C PRO A 185 15.13 9.56 8.55
N LEU A 186 13.81 9.34 8.67
CA LEU A 186 12.80 10.06 7.90
C LEU A 186 12.47 11.44 8.50
N GLY A 187 13.08 11.85 9.61
CA GLY A 187 12.80 13.14 10.24
C GLY A 187 11.39 13.26 10.85
N MET A 188 10.73 12.13 11.13
CA MET A 188 9.39 12.06 11.74
C MET A 188 9.46 12.26 13.27
N SER A 189 10.00 13.41 13.69
CA SER A 189 10.28 13.73 15.10
C SER A 189 9.04 14.02 15.95
N ARG A 190 7.88 14.24 15.32
CA ARG A 190 6.57 14.44 15.93
C ARG A 190 5.70 13.18 15.83
N THR A 191 6.32 12.01 15.64
CA THR A 191 5.64 10.71 15.67
C THR A 191 6.07 9.93 16.90
N SER A 192 5.12 9.54 17.76
CA SER A 192 5.39 8.98 19.09
C SER A 192 4.33 7.97 19.52
N THR A 193 4.64 7.09 20.48
CA THR A 193 3.69 6.10 21.04
C THR A 193 2.67 6.71 22.00
N ARG A 194 2.94 7.92 22.51
CA ARG A 194 2.06 8.66 23.41
C ARG A 194 1.95 10.10 22.91
N PRO A 195 0.86 10.81 23.23
CA PRO A 195 0.68 12.19 22.78
C PRO A 195 1.74 13.12 23.38
N VAL A 196 2.33 13.97 22.54
CA VAL A 196 3.25 15.05 22.90
C VAL A 196 2.64 16.38 22.43
N ALA A 197 2.50 17.33 23.34
CA ALA A 197 1.92 18.64 23.03
C ALA A 197 2.63 19.31 21.83
N ARG A 198 1.91 19.93 20.89
CA ARG A 198 0.43 20.04 20.82
C ARG A 198 -0.20 18.75 20.29
N SER A 199 -1.19 18.21 21.00
CA SER A 199 -1.93 17.01 20.60
C SER A 199 -3.44 17.20 20.81
N ALA A 200 -4.24 16.57 19.95
CA ALA A 200 -5.69 16.60 20.08
C ALA A 200 -6.16 15.59 21.14
N PRO A 201 -7.08 15.97 22.05
CA PRO A 201 -7.82 14.99 22.85
C PRO A 201 -8.84 14.25 21.97
N GLY A 202 -9.16 13.01 22.33
CA GLY A 202 -10.16 12.21 21.61
C GLY A 202 -11.57 12.52 22.09
N TRP A 203 -12.52 12.62 21.16
CA TRP A 203 -13.93 12.88 21.48
C TRP A 203 -14.90 11.87 20.87
N GLY A 204 -15.84 11.42 21.68
CA GLY A 204 -17.11 10.85 21.21
C GLY A 204 -18.11 11.98 20.99
N VAL A 205 -18.61 12.12 19.76
CA VAL A 205 -19.69 13.09 19.44
C VAL A 205 -21.03 12.42 19.65
N HIS A 206 -21.94 13.05 20.40
CA HIS A 206 -23.27 12.49 20.60
C HIS A 206 -24.04 12.44 19.26
N PRO A 207 -24.65 11.29 18.91
CA PRO A 207 -25.23 11.08 17.57
C PRO A 207 -26.41 12.01 17.25
N LEU A 208 -27.09 12.54 18.27
CA LEU A 208 -28.31 13.33 18.12
C LEU A 208 -28.23 14.75 18.69
N ALA A 209 -27.07 15.18 19.19
CA ALA A 209 -26.93 16.49 19.84
C ALA A 209 -25.46 16.95 19.80
N ASP A 210 -25.21 18.26 19.81
CA ASP A 210 -23.86 18.86 19.79
C ASP A 210 -23.19 18.80 21.18
N LEU A 211 -22.98 17.57 21.64
CA LEU A 211 -22.35 17.23 22.90
C LEU A 211 -21.13 16.34 22.63
N LEU A 212 -20.07 16.57 23.41
CA LEU A 212 -18.83 15.81 23.34
C LEU A 212 -18.62 15.02 24.62
N HIS A 213 -18.12 13.79 24.48
CA HIS A 213 -17.68 12.94 25.57
C HIS A 213 -16.18 12.68 25.41
N VAL A 214 -15.42 12.78 26.49
CA VAL A 214 -13.97 12.53 26.46
C VAL A 214 -13.74 11.04 26.19
N GLU A 215 -12.92 10.75 25.17
CA GLU A 215 -12.35 9.41 24.98
C GLU A 215 -10.95 9.36 25.62
N PRO A 216 -10.76 8.55 26.69
CA PRO A 216 -9.51 8.52 27.41
C PRO A 216 -8.40 7.83 26.59
N GLU A 217 -7.20 8.37 26.69
CA GLU A 217 -6.00 7.77 26.15
C GLU A 217 -5.45 6.68 27.10
N HIS A 218 -4.85 5.63 26.54
CA HIS A 218 -4.29 4.51 27.29
C HIS A 218 -3.10 3.89 26.55
N ASP A 219 -2.25 3.20 27.31
CA ASP A 219 -1.21 2.32 26.75
C ASP A 219 -1.82 1.00 26.32
N ALA A 220 -1.65 0.61 25.06
CA ALA A 220 -2.13 -0.69 24.58
C ALA A 220 -1.16 -1.85 24.88
N GLY A 221 0.02 -1.61 25.49
CA GLY A 221 0.94 -2.65 25.91
C GLY A 221 1.31 -3.60 24.76
N ALA A 222 1.10 -4.90 24.93
CA ALA A 222 1.34 -5.90 23.87
C ALA A 222 0.55 -5.62 22.57
N MET A 223 -0.60 -4.94 22.65
CA MET A 223 -1.40 -4.57 21.47
C MET A 223 -0.93 -3.26 20.82
N ALA A 224 0.05 -2.56 21.39
CA ALA A 224 0.54 -1.29 20.88
C ALA A 224 1.03 -1.30 19.41
N PRO A 225 1.71 -2.35 18.90
CA PRO A 225 2.07 -2.48 17.49
C PRO A 225 0.88 -2.41 16.52
N ALA A 226 -0.34 -2.68 17.01
CA ALA A 226 -1.53 -2.62 16.19
C ALA A 226 -2.09 -1.20 16.00
N GLY A 227 -1.81 -0.24 16.90
CA GLY A 227 -2.50 1.05 16.83
C GLY A 227 -2.07 2.19 17.77
N GLN A 228 -0.87 2.13 18.35
CA GLN A 228 -0.49 3.05 19.41
C GLN A 228 0.06 4.40 18.93
N LEU A 229 0.58 4.52 17.71
CA LEU A 229 1.28 5.72 17.28
C LEU A 229 0.37 6.95 17.16
N TRP A 230 0.99 8.10 17.34
CA TRP A 230 0.49 9.45 17.13
C TRP A 230 1.38 10.14 16.12
N SER A 231 0.83 10.99 15.27
CA SER A 231 1.60 11.71 14.25
C SER A 231 0.94 13.05 13.90
N THR A 232 1.61 13.84 13.08
CA THR A 232 1.15 15.12 12.54
C THR A 232 0.96 15.02 11.03
N VAL A 233 0.39 16.08 10.41
CA VAL A 233 0.28 16.15 8.95
C VAL A 233 1.66 16.06 8.30
N GLU A 234 2.64 16.81 8.82
CA GLU A 234 3.97 16.86 8.25
C GLU A 234 4.68 15.51 8.30
N ASP A 235 4.70 14.86 9.47
CA ASP A 235 5.37 13.57 9.64
C ASP A 235 4.73 12.47 8.81
N LEU A 236 3.40 12.32 8.87
CA LEU A 236 2.74 11.26 8.11
C LEU A 236 2.80 11.51 6.59
N SER A 237 2.99 12.77 6.16
CA SER A 237 3.26 13.09 4.76
C SER A 237 4.63 12.56 4.31
N ARG A 238 5.65 12.57 5.18
CA ARG A 238 6.94 11.90 4.90
C ARG A 238 6.76 10.39 4.74
N TRP A 239 5.88 9.80 5.53
CA TRP A 239 5.52 8.38 5.38
C TRP A 239 4.70 8.10 4.10
N ALA A 240 3.89 9.07 3.64
CA ALA A 240 3.25 9.00 2.34
C ALA A 240 4.26 9.09 1.20
N THR A 241 5.27 9.96 1.30
CA THR A 241 6.42 10.01 0.38
C THR A 241 7.20 8.70 0.35
N PHE A 242 7.43 8.09 1.52
CA PHE A 242 8.02 6.73 1.62
C PHE A 242 7.21 5.71 0.82
N LEU A 243 5.90 5.67 1.02
CA LEU A 243 5.00 4.75 0.30
C LEU A 243 4.90 5.06 -1.21
N ALA A 244 5.15 6.31 -1.61
CA ALA A 244 5.20 6.72 -3.01
C ALA A 244 6.48 6.24 -3.74
N GLY A 245 7.46 5.69 -3.02
CA GLY A 245 8.67 5.09 -3.58
C GLY A 245 9.98 5.74 -3.14
N ASP A 246 9.94 6.90 -2.49
CA ASP A 246 11.14 7.53 -1.92
C ASP A 246 11.38 7.03 -0.50
N THR A 247 12.01 5.86 -0.42
CA THR A 247 12.23 5.13 0.85
C THR A 247 13.42 5.66 1.66
N ALA A 248 14.10 6.72 1.20
CA ALA A 248 15.35 7.21 1.78
C ALA A 248 16.42 6.11 1.98
N ASP A 249 16.49 5.16 1.04
CA ASP A 249 17.35 3.97 1.09
C ASP A 249 17.12 3.04 2.30
N LEU A 250 16.00 3.22 3.04
CA LEU A 250 15.67 2.38 4.20
C LEU A 250 15.03 1.05 3.81
N LEU A 251 14.47 0.96 2.60
CA LEU A 251 13.81 -0.22 2.04
C LEU A 251 14.04 -0.24 0.52
N SER A 252 14.27 -1.42 -0.06
CA SER A 252 14.39 -1.53 -1.52
C SER A 252 13.05 -1.22 -2.21
N ALA A 253 13.10 -0.68 -3.43
CA ALA A 253 11.90 -0.42 -4.22
C ALA A 253 11.13 -1.73 -4.51
N ASP A 254 11.85 -2.80 -4.85
CA ASP A 254 11.27 -4.13 -5.10
C ASP A 254 10.54 -4.67 -3.85
N THR A 255 11.10 -4.48 -2.65
CA THR A 255 10.45 -4.87 -1.39
C THR A 255 9.18 -4.04 -1.16
N LEU A 256 9.21 -2.72 -1.37
CA LEU A 256 8.02 -1.89 -1.23
C LEU A 256 6.92 -2.28 -2.21
N ASP A 257 7.29 -2.63 -3.44
CA ASP A 257 6.38 -3.11 -4.46
C ASP A 257 5.75 -4.45 -4.06
N GLU A 258 6.56 -5.42 -3.60
CA GLU A 258 6.09 -6.69 -3.03
C GLU A 258 5.09 -6.46 -1.89
N MET A 259 5.41 -5.54 -0.97
CA MET A 259 4.55 -5.21 0.17
C MET A 259 3.17 -4.69 -0.25
N CYS A 260 3.09 -4.04 -1.41
CA CYS A 260 1.86 -3.47 -1.94
C CYS A 260 1.18 -4.34 -3.00
N GLN A 261 1.67 -5.56 -3.25
CA GLN A 261 0.96 -6.52 -4.08
C GLN A 261 -0.31 -6.99 -3.36
N PRO A 262 -1.47 -7.04 -4.04
CA PRO A 262 -2.70 -7.51 -3.43
C PRO A 262 -2.63 -9.02 -3.18
N ILE A 263 -2.61 -9.44 -1.91
CA ILE A 263 -2.55 -10.85 -1.50
C ILE A 263 -3.94 -11.36 -1.10
N ALA A 264 -4.67 -10.57 -0.31
CA ALA A 264 -5.94 -10.98 0.26
C ALA A 264 -7.03 -9.95 -0.05
N VAL A 265 -8.01 -10.33 -0.87
CA VAL A 265 -9.11 -9.45 -1.25
C VAL A 265 -10.13 -9.32 -0.12
N ASN A 266 -10.66 -8.11 0.06
CA ASN A 266 -11.78 -7.84 0.96
C ASN A 266 -13.07 -8.35 0.31
N ASP A 267 -13.37 -9.64 0.52
CA ASP A 267 -14.56 -10.28 -0.04
C ASP A 267 -15.80 -10.01 0.82
N ASN A 268 -16.44 -8.86 0.58
CA ASN A 268 -17.70 -8.48 1.22
C ASN A 268 -18.89 -8.83 0.31
N PRO A 269 -19.91 -9.56 0.81
CA PRO A 269 -21.09 -9.89 0.02
C PRO A 269 -21.74 -8.67 -0.62
N ALA A 270 -22.10 -8.80 -1.90
CA ALA A 270 -22.75 -7.76 -2.72
C ALA A 270 -21.93 -6.47 -2.93
N GLN A 271 -20.61 -6.50 -2.72
CA GLN A 271 -19.70 -5.39 -3.03
C GLN A 271 -18.69 -5.81 -4.10
N ALA A 272 -18.26 -4.85 -4.92
CA ALA A 272 -17.16 -5.07 -5.84
C ALA A 272 -15.84 -5.25 -5.07
N TRP A 273 -14.93 -6.06 -5.62
CA TRP A 273 -13.60 -6.24 -5.08
C TRP A 273 -12.72 -5.03 -5.40
N THR A 274 -12.77 -4.03 -4.52
CA THR A 274 -12.04 -2.78 -4.68
C THR A 274 -10.94 -2.59 -3.64
N GLY A 275 -10.88 -3.44 -2.62
CA GLY A 275 -9.88 -3.40 -1.56
C GLY A 275 -9.25 -4.77 -1.34
N ALA A 276 -7.97 -4.76 -1.01
CA ALA A 276 -7.18 -5.92 -0.65
C ALA A 276 -6.15 -5.52 0.41
N HIS A 277 -5.44 -6.52 0.94
CA HIS A 277 -4.25 -6.34 1.76
C HIS A 277 -3.05 -6.99 1.10
N GLY A 278 -1.92 -6.26 1.12
CA GLY A 278 -0.60 -6.80 0.84
C GLY A 278 0.12 -7.16 2.14
N LEU A 279 1.45 -7.05 2.17
CA LEU A 279 2.24 -7.25 3.38
C LEU A 279 2.38 -5.92 4.12
N GLY A 280 1.64 -5.69 5.19
CA GLY A 280 1.74 -4.41 5.93
C GLY A 280 0.77 -3.31 5.47
N TRP A 281 0.30 -3.36 4.22
CA TRP A 281 -0.48 -2.29 3.60
C TRP A 281 -1.88 -2.73 3.17
N GLN A 282 -2.82 -1.78 3.21
CA GLN A 282 -4.04 -1.85 2.42
C GLN A 282 -3.73 -1.42 0.99
N VAL A 283 -4.39 -2.08 0.05
CA VAL A 283 -4.29 -1.81 -1.38
C VAL A 283 -5.71 -1.65 -1.92
N TRP A 284 -5.94 -0.65 -2.76
CA TRP A 284 -7.23 -0.43 -3.40
C TRP A 284 -7.09 -0.34 -4.90
N ASN A 285 -8.12 -0.80 -5.60
CA ASN A 285 -8.31 -0.59 -7.02
C ASN A 285 -9.67 0.07 -7.23
N LEU A 286 -9.66 1.35 -7.56
CA LEU A 286 -10.85 2.17 -7.78
C LEU A 286 -10.84 2.62 -9.23
N ASP A 287 -11.81 2.13 -10.01
CA ASP A 287 -11.94 2.44 -11.44
C ASP A 287 -10.64 2.24 -12.25
N GLY A 288 -9.85 1.22 -11.89
CA GLY A 288 -8.57 0.89 -12.52
C GLY A 288 -7.35 1.59 -11.92
N VAL A 289 -7.54 2.56 -11.02
CA VAL A 289 -6.45 3.28 -10.35
C VAL A 289 -6.04 2.55 -9.07
N ARG A 290 -4.75 2.22 -8.97
CA ARG A 290 -4.16 1.55 -7.80
C ARG A 290 -3.74 2.55 -6.73
N TYR A 291 -4.21 2.33 -5.52
CA TYR A 291 -3.79 3.05 -4.33
C TYR A 291 -3.22 2.08 -3.29
N ALA A 292 -2.33 2.56 -2.44
CA ALA A 292 -1.94 1.86 -1.21
C ALA A 292 -1.98 2.80 -0.01
N GLY A 293 -1.94 2.25 1.20
CA GLY A 293 -1.92 3.01 2.44
C GLY A 293 -2.57 2.24 3.58
N HIS A 294 -3.21 2.95 4.50
CA HIS A 294 -3.99 2.31 5.57
C HIS A 294 -4.96 3.33 6.22
N GLY A 295 -6.13 2.87 6.63
CA GLY A 295 -7.02 3.64 7.52
C GLY A 295 -6.64 3.51 9.00
N GLY A 296 -6.99 4.48 9.82
CA GLY A 296 -6.77 4.46 11.27
C GLY A 296 -8.07 4.76 12.00
N SER A 297 -8.38 3.96 13.01
CA SER A 297 -9.48 4.24 13.94
C SER A 297 -9.04 3.83 15.34
N MET A 298 -9.31 4.71 16.31
CA MET A 298 -9.26 4.45 17.74
C MET A 298 -10.40 5.27 18.37
N PRO A 299 -10.88 4.96 19.60
CA PRO A 299 -11.87 5.79 20.27
C PRO A 299 -11.45 7.26 20.28
N GLY A 300 -12.29 8.11 19.67
CA GLY A 300 -12.05 9.53 19.54
C GLY A 300 -11.10 9.94 18.42
N PHE A 301 -10.69 9.05 17.51
CA PHE A 301 -9.78 9.38 16.41
C PHE A 301 -10.08 8.62 15.13
N LEU A 302 -10.00 9.32 14.01
CA LEU A 302 -9.89 8.73 12.68
C LEU A 302 -8.62 9.26 12.01
N ALA A 303 -7.97 8.42 11.23
CA ALA A 303 -6.84 8.78 10.40
C ALA A 303 -6.91 8.08 9.04
N GLY A 304 -6.29 8.67 8.03
CA GLY A 304 -6.17 8.08 6.71
C GLY A 304 -4.82 8.37 6.10
N LEU A 305 -4.25 7.36 5.45
CA LEU A 305 -3.10 7.46 4.57
C LEU A 305 -3.46 6.77 3.27
N ARG A 306 -3.33 7.47 2.14
CA ARG A 306 -3.58 6.92 0.81
C ARG A 306 -2.60 7.52 -0.18
N VAL A 307 -1.99 6.69 -1.01
CA VAL A 307 -1.07 7.09 -2.07
C VAL A 307 -1.49 6.42 -3.38
N ASN A 308 -1.62 7.20 -4.44
CA ASN A 308 -1.78 6.70 -5.80
C ASN A 308 -0.44 6.11 -6.25
N ARG A 309 -0.40 4.80 -6.51
CA ARG A 309 0.85 4.08 -6.80
C ARG A 309 1.45 4.41 -8.18
N VAL A 310 0.67 5.02 -9.07
CA VAL A 310 1.13 5.41 -10.41
C VAL A 310 1.69 6.82 -10.40
N THR A 311 1.01 7.76 -9.76
CA THR A 311 1.43 9.17 -9.76
C THR A 311 2.33 9.54 -8.59
N GLY A 312 2.33 8.75 -7.52
CA GLY A 312 2.98 9.08 -6.25
C GLY A 312 2.23 10.13 -5.42
N ASP A 313 1.06 10.60 -5.88
CA ASP A 313 0.26 11.57 -5.13
C ASP A 313 -0.32 10.93 -3.87
N GLY A 314 -0.10 11.57 -2.73
CA GLY A 314 -0.49 11.08 -1.41
C GLY A 314 -1.45 12.01 -0.69
N CYS A 315 -2.30 11.45 0.18
CA CYS A 315 -3.16 12.16 1.10
C CYS A 315 -3.01 11.58 2.50
N VAL A 316 -2.86 12.48 3.48
CA VAL A 316 -3.01 12.17 4.90
C VAL A 316 -4.17 12.97 5.47
N ALA A 317 -4.95 12.37 6.37
CA ALA A 317 -6.07 13.04 7.02
C ALA A 317 -6.23 12.54 8.46
N PHE A 318 -6.72 13.42 9.33
CA PHE A 318 -6.88 13.16 10.75
C PHE A 318 -8.14 13.85 11.26
N ALA A 319 -8.83 13.21 12.19
CA ALA A 319 -9.89 13.80 12.98
C ALA A 319 -9.81 13.31 14.42
N ASN A 320 -10.18 14.17 15.38
CA ASN A 320 -10.28 13.80 16.80
C ASN A 320 -11.71 13.46 17.23
N ALA A 321 -12.44 12.80 16.34
CA ALA A 321 -13.71 12.14 16.62
C ALA A 321 -13.95 11.01 15.62
N THR A 322 -14.89 10.12 15.95
CA THR A 322 -15.32 8.99 15.11
C THR A 322 -16.68 9.20 14.45
N SER A 323 -17.20 10.44 14.41
CA SER A 323 -18.50 10.78 13.81
C SER A 323 -18.54 10.71 12.28
N GLY A 324 -17.39 10.51 11.62
CA GLY A 324 -17.27 10.25 10.19
C GLY A 324 -16.14 11.07 9.55
N MET A 325 -15.39 10.46 8.63
CA MET A 325 -14.39 11.15 7.80
C MET A 325 -14.21 10.44 6.46
N ALA A 326 -14.35 11.17 5.36
CA ALA A 326 -14.31 10.71 3.98
C ALA A 326 -13.56 11.73 3.09
N LEU A 327 -12.30 12.03 3.41
CA LEU A 327 -11.49 13.04 2.70
C LEU A 327 -10.56 12.48 1.62
N GLY A 328 -10.02 11.27 1.82
CA GLY A 328 -8.80 10.84 1.13
C GLY A 328 -8.87 10.89 -0.39
N ASN A 329 -9.93 10.32 -0.99
CA ASN A 329 -10.08 10.33 -2.45
C ASN A 329 -10.47 11.71 -2.97
N ASP A 330 -11.45 12.35 -2.33
CA ASP A 330 -11.93 13.67 -2.76
C ASP A 330 -10.80 14.70 -2.88
N LEU A 331 -9.86 14.72 -1.93
CA LEU A 331 -8.71 15.63 -1.99
C LEU A 331 -7.72 15.26 -3.09
N LEU A 332 -7.48 13.96 -3.32
CA LEU A 332 -6.63 13.49 -4.42
C LEU A 332 -7.25 13.77 -5.80
N ASP A 333 -8.56 13.55 -5.94
CA ASP A 333 -9.29 13.78 -7.18
C ASP A 333 -9.35 15.28 -7.52
N LEU A 334 -9.55 16.12 -6.50
CA LEU A 334 -9.49 17.58 -6.63
C LEU A 334 -8.10 18.02 -7.07
N LEU A 335 -7.04 17.50 -6.43
CA LEU A 335 -5.66 17.79 -6.81
C LEU A 335 -5.37 17.35 -8.26
N ALA A 336 -5.75 16.14 -8.64
CA ALA A 336 -5.54 15.62 -9.99
C ALA A 336 -6.29 16.43 -11.07
N SER A 337 -7.51 16.89 -10.75
CA SER A 337 -8.34 17.66 -11.68
C SER A 337 -7.90 19.11 -11.83
N ALA A 338 -7.52 19.75 -10.72
CA ALA A 338 -7.13 21.17 -10.70
C ALA A 338 -5.65 21.39 -11.05
N GLU A 339 -4.80 20.40 -10.76
CA GLU A 339 -3.36 20.42 -10.98
C GLU A 339 -2.94 19.16 -11.75
N PRO A 340 -3.31 19.01 -13.04
CA PRO A 340 -2.93 17.83 -13.81
C PRO A 340 -1.40 17.72 -13.91
N LEU A 341 -0.88 16.48 -13.85
CA LEU A 341 0.56 16.25 -14.00
C LEU A 341 1.04 16.74 -15.38
N PRO A 342 2.28 17.29 -15.46
CA PRO A 342 2.87 17.66 -16.73
C PRO A 342 2.91 16.45 -17.68
N VAL A 343 2.42 16.65 -18.91
CA VAL A 343 2.54 15.65 -19.97
C VAL A 343 3.89 15.86 -20.65
N THR A 344 4.72 14.81 -20.69
CA THR A 344 5.94 14.82 -21.49
C THR A 344 5.57 14.95 -22.97
N PRO A 345 5.94 16.04 -23.66
CA PRO A 345 5.68 16.16 -25.07
C PRO A 345 6.40 15.06 -25.84
N TRP A 346 5.74 14.51 -26.85
CA TRP A 346 6.36 13.53 -27.73
C TRP A 346 7.55 14.14 -28.47
N SER A 347 8.63 13.37 -28.59
CA SER A 347 9.80 13.70 -29.41
C SER A 347 10.21 12.49 -30.26
N ALA A 348 10.66 12.73 -31.49
CA ALA A 348 11.23 11.69 -32.32
C ALA A 348 12.58 11.21 -31.76
N ASP A 349 12.79 9.89 -31.73
CA ASP A 349 14.06 9.26 -31.33
C ASP A 349 14.62 8.43 -32.50
N ALA A 350 15.71 8.90 -33.09
CA ALA A 350 16.40 8.20 -34.17
C ALA A 350 17.03 6.87 -33.72
N GLY A 351 17.27 6.70 -32.41
CA GLY A 351 17.80 5.47 -31.81
C GLY A 351 16.86 4.28 -31.95
N GLN A 352 15.55 4.50 -32.11
CA GLN A 352 14.57 3.42 -32.30
C GLN A 352 14.65 2.73 -33.67
N ALA A 353 15.41 3.27 -34.63
CA ALA A 353 15.53 2.69 -35.97
C ALA A 353 16.03 1.24 -35.97
N SER A 354 16.88 0.87 -35.00
CA SER A 354 17.40 -0.51 -34.86
C SER A 354 16.34 -1.52 -34.40
N GLY A 355 15.27 -1.06 -33.75
CA GLY A 355 14.19 -1.91 -33.26
C GLY A 355 13.05 -2.10 -34.26
N LEU A 356 13.13 -1.48 -35.45
CA LEU A 356 12.07 -1.57 -36.47
C LEU A 356 11.84 -2.99 -36.98
N ASP A 357 12.88 -3.84 -36.98
CA ASP A 357 12.76 -5.25 -37.37
C ASP A 357 11.99 -6.09 -36.34
N LEU A 358 11.71 -5.56 -35.15
CA LEU A 358 10.93 -6.23 -34.10
C LEU A 358 9.45 -5.84 -34.13
N VAL A 359 9.13 -4.58 -34.42
CA VAL A 359 7.77 -4.05 -34.34
C VAL A 359 6.90 -4.48 -35.53
N GLY A 360 5.59 -4.27 -35.43
CA GLY A 360 4.58 -4.65 -36.43
C GLY A 360 3.77 -5.86 -36.00
N ASP A 361 3.10 -6.49 -36.96
CA ASP A 361 2.19 -7.60 -36.67
C ASP A 361 2.95 -8.88 -36.31
N TRP A 362 2.43 -9.57 -35.30
CA TRP A 362 2.84 -10.87 -34.82
C TRP A 362 1.62 -11.75 -34.56
N TYR A 363 1.73 -13.04 -34.83
CA TYR A 363 0.62 -13.98 -34.79
C TYR A 363 0.94 -15.17 -33.91
N TRP A 364 0.09 -15.38 -32.90
CA TRP A 364 0.01 -16.65 -32.19
C TRP A 364 -1.15 -17.47 -32.78
N GLY A 365 -0.79 -18.50 -33.56
CA GLY A 365 -1.75 -19.19 -34.43
C GLY A 365 -2.33 -18.19 -35.44
N THR A 366 -3.63 -17.95 -35.38
CA THR A 366 -4.31 -16.93 -36.19
C THR A 366 -4.61 -15.63 -35.44
N THR A 367 -4.24 -15.53 -34.17
CA THR A 367 -4.51 -14.34 -33.35
C THR A 367 -3.42 -13.31 -33.57
N ALA A 368 -3.81 -12.16 -34.11
CA ALA A 368 -2.90 -11.04 -34.36
C ALA A 368 -2.63 -10.23 -33.08
N TYR A 369 -1.40 -9.77 -32.95
CA TYR A 369 -0.93 -8.83 -31.94
C TYR A 369 -0.03 -7.82 -32.64
N ASP A 370 -0.24 -6.53 -32.40
CA ASP A 370 0.73 -5.51 -32.77
C ASP A 370 1.83 -5.44 -31.71
N LEU A 371 3.08 -5.47 -32.14
CA LEU A 371 4.22 -5.15 -31.29
C LEU A 371 4.70 -3.74 -31.63
N ARG A 372 4.82 -2.88 -30.63
CA ARG A 372 5.28 -1.49 -30.78
C ARG A 372 6.41 -1.17 -29.80
N LEU A 373 7.24 -0.20 -30.17
CA LEU A 373 8.24 0.39 -29.29
C LEU A 373 7.64 1.64 -28.63
N ALA A 374 7.67 1.67 -27.30
CA ALA A 374 7.32 2.83 -26.52
C ALA A 374 8.48 3.84 -26.50
N SER A 375 8.20 5.10 -26.15
CA SER A 375 9.20 6.18 -26.10
C SER A 375 10.30 5.96 -25.06
N ASP A 376 10.05 5.11 -24.06
CA ASP A 376 10.99 4.71 -23.02
C ASP A 376 11.82 3.47 -23.41
N GLY A 377 11.71 3.02 -24.67
CA GLY A 377 12.42 1.86 -25.20
C GLY A 377 11.81 0.50 -24.83
N HIS A 378 10.66 0.47 -24.15
CA HIS A 378 9.96 -0.78 -23.86
C HIS A 378 9.26 -1.34 -25.11
N LEU A 379 9.17 -2.67 -25.19
CA LEU A 379 8.28 -3.32 -26.14
C LEU A 379 6.88 -3.40 -25.54
N VAL A 380 5.86 -3.23 -26.38
CA VAL A 380 4.47 -3.41 -25.99
C VAL A 380 3.81 -4.32 -27.01
N ILE A 381 3.32 -5.47 -26.57
CA ILE A 381 2.53 -6.38 -27.39
C ILE A 381 1.05 -6.17 -27.07
N GLY A 382 0.23 -5.93 -28.10
CA GLY A 382 -1.19 -5.63 -27.94
C GLY A 382 -1.48 -4.47 -26.97
N GLU A 383 -2.62 -4.55 -26.29
CA GLU A 383 -3.05 -3.55 -25.31
C GLU A 383 -2.82 -4.07 -23.88
N PRO A 384 -1.87 -3.49 -23.11
CA PRO A 384 -1.60 -3.91 -21.73
C PRO A 384 -2.86 -3.91 -20.86
N GLY A 385 -3.02 -4.98 -20.07
CA GLY A 385 -4.20 -5.17 -19.23
C GLY A 385 -5.44 -5.71 -19.98
N ALA A 386 -5.38 -5.88 -21.29
CA ALA A 386 -6.41 -6.54 -22.08
C ALA A 386 -5.89 -7.83 -22.72
N ASN A 387 -6.65 -8.93 -22.61
CA ASN A 387 -6.28 -10.24 -23.13
C ASN A 387 -4.88 -10.70 -22.67
N ARG A 388 -3.92 -10.76 -23.59
CA ARG A 388 -2.50 -11.09 -23.36
C ARG A 388 -1.58 -9.93 -23.72
N GLY A 389 -2.11 -8.72 -23.80
CA GLY A 389 -1.26 -7.55 -24.01
C GLY A 389 -0.37 -7.30 -22.81
N SER A 390 0.88 -6.93 -23.07
CA SER A 390 1.89 -6.72 -22.03
C SER A 390 2.96 -5.73 -22.47
N ARG A 391 3.56 -5.03 -21.49
CA ARG A 391 4.82 -4.29 -21.67
C ARG A 391 6.01 -5.18 -21.35
N PHE A 392 7.16 -4.89 -21.94
CA PHE A 392 8.42 -5.59 -21.68
C PHE A 392 9.58 -4.61 -21.58
N ARG A 393 10.39 -4.76 -20.54
CA ARG A 393 11.65 -4.00 -20.42
C ARG A 393 12.81 -4.79 -21.01
N PRO A 394 13.81 -4.11 -21.60
CA PRO A 394 15.01 -4.78 -22.08
C PRO A 394 15.84 -5.33 -20.91
N THR A 395 16.51 -6.45 -21.15
CA THR A 395 17.50 -7.09 -20.27
C THR A 395 18.80 -7.31 -21.05
N GLU A 396 19.85 -7.82 -20.40
CA GLU A 396 21.13 -8.08 -21.08
C GLU A 396 21.01 -9.07 -22.26
N THR A 397 20.04 -9.98 -22.21
CA THR A 397 19.90 -11.10 -23.16
C THR A 397 18.55 -11.12 -23.89
N GLY A 398 17.66 -10.17 -23.62
CA GLY A 398 16.32 -10.15 -24.22
C GLY A 398 15.41 -9.15 -23.54
N TRP A 399 14.22 -9.61 -23.16
CA TRP A 399 13.17 -8.78 -22.58
C TRP A 399 12.44 -9.55 -21.49
N VAL A 400 11.85 -8.83 -20.51
CA VAL A 400 11.01 -9.44 -19.46
C VAL A 400 9.69 -8.68 -19.34
N GLY A 401 8.59 -9.42 -19.25
CA GLY A 401 7.26 -8.84 -19.17
C GLY A 401 7.00 -8.16 -17.83
N LEU A 402 6.21 -7.10 -17.87
CA LEU A 402 5.98 -6.19 -16.75
C LEU A 402 4.55 -6.23 -16.20
N ASP A 403 3.61 -6.86 -16.91
CA ASP A 403 2.21 -6.86 -16.50
C ASP A 403 1.38 -8.00 -17.11
N GLY A 404 0.24 -8.24 -16.46
CA GLY A 404 -0.78 -9.16 -16.94
C GLY A 404 -0.30 -10.61 -16.98
N TYR A 405 -0.68 -11.31 -18.04
CA TYR A 405 -0.37 -12.74 -18.18
C TYR A 405 1.13 -13.01 -18.40
N HIS A 406 1.90 -12.01 -18.83
CA HIS A 406 3.31 -12.15 -19.16
C HIS A 406 4.24 -11.49 -18.12
N GLU A 407 3.70 -11.03 -16.99
CA GLU A 407 4.50 -10.46 -15.90
C GLU A 407 5.57 -11.46 -15.41
N GLY A 408 6.83 -11.05 -15.44
CA GLY A 408 7.97 -11.90 -15.09
C GLY A 408 8.41 -12.91 -16.17
N GLU A 409 7.63 -13.08 -17.23
CA GLU A 409 7.94 -14.02 -18.32
C GLU A 409 8.99 -13.43 -19.28
N PRO A 410 10.00 -14.20 -19.71
CA PRO A 410 10.97 -13.74 -20.69
C PRO A 410 10.37 -13.70 -22.10
N LEU A 411 10.62 -12.62 -22.82
CA LEU A 411 10.41 -12.52 -24.26
C LEU A 411 11.77 -12.66 -24.96
N VAL A 412 11.90 -13.71 -25.75
CA VAL A 412 13.11 -14.05 -26.51
C VAL A 412 12.86 -13.82 -27.98
N VAL A 413 13.71 -13.00 -28.60
CA VAL A 413 13.71 -12.79 -30.04
C VAL A 413 14.57 -13.89 -30.68
N VAL A 414 13.96 -14.76 -31.47
CA VAL A 414 14.68 -15.82 -32.16
C VAL A 414 15.00 -15.36 -33.58
N LEU A 415 16.30 -15.36 -33.91
CA LEU A 415 16.78 -14.91 -35.21
C LEU A 415 16.79 -16.06 -36.22
N GLY A 416 16.38 -15.77 -37.45
CA GLY A 416 16.52 -16.65 -38.61
C GLY A 416 17.94 -16.67 -39.17
N ALA A 417 18.15 -17.47 -40.20
CA ALA A 417 19.45 -17.62 -40.87
C ALA A 417 19.95 -16.33 -41.55
N ASP A 418 19.05 -15.39 -41.84
CA ASP A 418 19.36 -14.07 -42.41
C ASP A 418 19.68 -13.02 -41.33
N GLY A 419 19.68 -13.41 -40.05
CA GLY A 419 19.94 -12.53 -38.91
C GLY A 419 18.74 -11.66 -38.50
N ARG A 420 17.57 -11.86 -39.11
CA ARG A 420 16.34 -11.13 -38.77
C ARG A 420 15.47 -11.90 -37.78
N PRO A 421 14.59 -11.22 -37.01
CA PRO A 421 13.62 -11.88 -36.16
C PRO A 421 12.72 -12.83 -36.96
N SER A 422 12.82 -14.13 -36.68
CA SER A 422 11.97 -15.17 -37.26
C SER A 422 10.67 -15.32 -36.47
N HIS A 423 10.81 -15.43 -35.15
CA HIS A 423 9.69 -15.55 -34.22
C HIS A 423 10.05 -14.98 -32.86
N LEU A 424 9.03 -14.68 -32.06
CA LEU A 424 9.16 -14.35 -30.65
C LEU A 424 8.71 -15.55 -29.83
N ASP A 425 9.56 -15.97 -28.89
CA ASP A 425 9.20 -16.95 -27.88
C ASP A 425 8.86 -16.22 -26.59
N LEU A 426 7.67 -16.49 -26.08
CA LEU A 426 7.15 -15.92 -24.83
C LEU A 426 6.53 -17.06 -24.02
N GLY A 427 7.33 -17.61 -23.10
CA GLY A 427 7.04 -18.92 -22.51
C GLY A 427 7.01 -20.02 -23.57
N SER A 428 5.90 -20.77 -23.66
CA SER A 428 5.67 -21.76 -24.71
C SER A 428 4.94 -21.22 -25.94
N PHE A 429 4.59 -19.92 -25.95
CA PHE A 429 3.89 -19.28 -27.05
C PHE A 429 4.89 -18.77 -28.08
N ARG A 430 4.75 -19.24 -29.31
CA ARG A 430 5.52 -18.78 -30.46
C ARG A 430 4.70 -17.84 -31.31
N PHE A 431 5.22 -16.62 -31.49
CA PHE A 431 4.61 -15.59 -32.31
C PHE A 431 5.39 -15.47 -33.62
N SER A 432 4.70 -15.56 -34.74
CA SER A 432 5.28 -15.54 -36.09
C SER A 432 4.81 -14.30 -36.85
N ARG A 433 5.55 -13.87 -37.88
CA ARG A 433 5.16 -12.71 -38.71
C ARG A 433 3.94 -12.98 -39.59
N THR A 434 3.65 -14.25 -39.87
CA THR A 434 2.50 -14.70 -40.67
C THR A 434 1.79 -15.82 -39.93
N PRO A 435 0.45 -15.88 -39.89
CA PRO A 435 -0.27 -17.01 -39.31
C PRO A 435 0.18 -18.35 -39.91
N TYR A 436 0.62 -19.28 -39.07
CA TYR A 436 1.12 -20.59 -39.49
C TYR A 436 2.19 -20.51 -40.61
N ASP A 437 3.15 -19.60 -40.45
CA ASP A 437 4.23 -19.39 -41.42
C ASP A 437 4.98 -20.71 -41.73
N PRO A 438 5.01 -21.18 -42.99
CA PRO A 438 5.77 -22.37 -43.41
C PRO A 438 7.26 -22.33 -43.10
N ALA A 439 7.84 -21.13 -43.08
CA ALA A 439 9.27 -20.92 -42.89
C ALA A 439 9.63 -20.71 -41.42
N ALA A 440 8.63 -20.46 -40.56
CA ALA A 440 8.84 -20.39 -39.12
C ALA A 440 8.86 -21.81 -38.54
N ASP A 441 9.74 -22.03 -37.57
CA ASP A 441 9.73 -23.22 -36.75
C ASP A 441 8.48 -23.17 -35.87
N ILE A 442 7.33 -23.71 -36.31
CA ILE A 442 6.10 -23.70 -35.49
C ILE A 442 5.91 -25.11 -34.90
N PRO A 443 5.85 -25.26 -33.56
CA PRO A 443 5.68 -26.57 -32.94
C PRO A 443 4.36 -27.26 -33.33
N GLY A 444 4.45 -28.55 -33.62
CA GLY A 444 3.34 -29.37 -34.10
C GLY A 444 3.20 -29.29 -35.62
N ASP A 445 3.06 -30.43 -36.29
CA ASP A 445 2.97 -30.48 -37.75
C ASP A 445 1.78 -29.63 -38.25
N ILE A 446 2.06 -28.69 -39.16
CA ILE A 446 1.02 -27.96 -39.89
C ILE A 446 0.41 -28.93 -40.91
N HIS A 447 -0.91 -29.04 -40.93
CA HIS A 447 -1.62 -29.93 -41.86
C HIS A 447 -1.16 -29.67 -43.31
N PRO A 448 -0.91 -30.72 -44.13
CA PRO A 448 -0.34 -30.58 -45.47
C PRO A 448 -1.19 -29.70 -46.40
N ASP A 449 -2.52 -29.76 -46.26
CA ASP A 449 -3.45 -28.95 -47.05
C ASP A 449 -3.59 -27.50 -46.54
N ARG A 450 -2.95 -27.15 -45.42
CA ARG A 450 -2.94 -25.82 -44.78
C ARG A 450 -4.34 -25.23 -44.57
N TRP A 451 -4.72 -24.22 -45.37
CA TRP A 451 -5.98 -23.49 -45.29
C TRP A 451 -7.01 -24.20 -46.17
N HIS A 452 -8.20 -24.47 -45.62
CA HIS A 452 -9.29 -25.18 -46.29
C HIS A 452 -10.52 -24.31 -46.48
#